data_AF-A0A8H5W9F5-F1
#
_entry.id   AF-A0A8H5W9F5-F1
#
_cell.length_a   1.000
_cell.length_b   1.000
_cell.length_c   1.000
_cell.angle_alpha   90.00
_cell.angle_beta   90.00
_cell.angle_gamma   90.00
#
_symmetry.space_group_name_H-M   'P 1'
#
loop_
_entity.id
_entity.type
_entity.pdbx_description
1 polymer ?
#
loop_
_entity_poly.entity_id
_entity_poly.type
_entity_poly.pdbx_seq_one_letter_code
_entity_poly.pdbx_strand_id
1 'polypeptide(L)'
;MWTSYLVDKNLCKPLDDVVDSDIAGWGVIAAFTASTLLTLSAIIIGYLLNALPAARDDLALVDHWFLKMLCLRKSDNPESATELSPADNQSSNSTNEASPTQQYTGTQINTDPSSSTIATGSLRQTSSTQNKLALRSNMGQAATQSAQGPTQNPMVPGTDSSPDGYSSGTWNTALEVLVLGMSDQQLITGMALLIPTLLMTMGLHGLNESLSVYSFKVVTMLAYFSFIVQLCSLTVVKKRASTGRYMRLFRACAMSLFLFLLIPCMVVSESVTFRFNSNTSVKCALENLHLIDPDRPGYTSVSDEAIILFNLVVLISVILLGYYRVVFGRPDATGANLESMFWKHLGLVDFKSSILFQIIWMIFYFVFGLANLYKFLIDKYADIGSIQSSFGQLVPLFLLVYPFILAFEVVSRKHHTTFTFFPRSLTSGRLCLPTDFHRIKTIFKSRTYFAAGK
;
A
#
# COMPACT_ATOMS: atom_id res chain seq x y z
N MET A 1 18.49 5.82 -35.77
CA MET A 1 18.76 6.92 -34.85
C MET A 1 17.75 8.01 -35.19
N TRP A 2 16.61 8.03 -34.51
CA TRP A 2 15.55 8.99 -34.84
C TRP A 2 15.85 10.29 -34.10
N THR A 3 16.18 11.32 -34.86
CA THR A 3 16.34 12.68 -34.35
C THR A 3 15.01 13.17 -33.75
N SER A 4 15.12 14.03 -32.74
CA SER A 4 13.97 14.67 -32.10
C SER A 4 13.25 15.52 -33.14
N TYR A 5 11.99 15.22 -33.44
CA TYR A 5 11.26 15.93 -34.51
C TYR A 5 11.06 17.42 -34.20
N LEU A 6 11.07 17.80 -32.91
CA LEU A 6 11.04 19.20 -32.51
C LEU A 6 12.34 19.93 -32.88
N VAL A 7 13.48 19.23 -32.80
CA VAL A 7 14.77 19.74 -33.26
C VAL A 7 14.78 19.80 -34.80
N ASP A 8 14.27 18.77 -35.48
CA ASP A 8 14.22 18.73 -36.94
C ASP A 8 13.35 19.86 -37.54
N LYS A 9 12.27 20.24 -36.84
CA LYS A 9 11.41 21.37 -37.20
C LYS A 9 11.95 22.74 -36.76
N ASN A 10 13.15 22.80 -36.17
CA ASN A 10 13.75 24.00 -35.57
C ASN A 10 12.86 24.68 -34.50
N LEU A 11 12.00 23.92 -33.83
CA LEU A 11 11.14 24.42 -32.75
C LEU A 11 11.90 24.46 -31.41
N CYS A 12 12.74 23.45 -31.16
CA CYS A 12 13.53 23.34 -29.95
C CYS A 12 15.02 23.21 -30.26
N LYS A 13 15.87 23.79 -29.41
CA LYS A 13 17.30 23.52 -29.43
C LYS A 13 17.58 22.23 -28.65
N PRO A 14 18.50 21.36 -29.12
CA PRO A 14 18.98 20.26 -28.31
C PRO A 14 19.69 20.81 -27.07
N LEU A 15 19.57 20.11 -25.94
CA LEU A 15 20.39 20.40 -24.76
C LEU A 15 21.76 19.74 -24.93
N ASP A 16 22.82 20.48 -24.65
CA ASP A 16 24.19 19.96 -24.63
C ASP A 16 24.35 18.91 -23.51
N ASP A 17 23.70 19.13 -22.37
CA ASP A 17 23.63 18.20 -21.25
C ASP A 17 22.24 17.54 -21.16
N VAL A 18 22.14 16.32 -21.70
CA VAL A 18 20.88 15.57 -21.75
C VAL A 18 20.50 14.99 -20.37
N VAL A 19 21.49 14.71 -19.51
CA VAL A 19 21.26 13.99 -18.25
C VAL A 19 21.71 14.82 -17.07
N ASP A 20 20.75 15.23 -16.25
CA ASP A 20 21.04 15.70 -14.90
C ASP A 20 21.37 14.46 -14.03
N SER A 21 22.67 14.26 -13.82
CA SER A 21 23.23 13.10 -13.11
C SER A 21 22.74 12.97 -11.67
N ASP A 22 22.30 14.08 -11.05
CA ASP A 22 21.83 14.08 -9.66
C ASP A 22 20.38 13.61 -9.54
N ILE A 23 19.58 13.80 -10.57
CA ILE A 23 18.15 13.48 -10.57
C ILE A 23 17.87 12.10 -11.19
N ALA A 24 18.51 11.82 -12.33
CA ALA A 24 18.24 10.63 -13.16
C ALA A 24 19.48 9.77 -13.39
N GLY A 25 20.47 9.88 -12.50
CA GLY A 25 21.70 9.10 -12.54
C GLY A 25 21.50 7.61 -12.30
N TRP A 26 22.43 6.80 -12.82
CA TRP A 26 22.40 5.34 -12.67
C TRP A 26 22.36 4.88 -11.22
N GLY A 27 23.09 5.54 -10.32
CA GLY A 27 23.05 5.16 -8.90
C GLY A 27 21.68 5.39 -8.27
N VAL A 28 20.96 6.46 -8.64
CA VAL A 28 19.58 6.69 -8.19
C VAL A 28 18.66 5.58 -8.70
N ILE A 29 18.70 5.29 -10.00
CA ILE A 29 17.86 4.25 -10.63
C ILE A 29 18.15 2.88 -10.02
N ALA A 30 19.42 2.52 -9.85
CA ALA A 30 19.84 1.24 -9.29
C ALA A 30 19.43 1.10 -7.83
N ALA A 31 19.67 2.13 -7.00
CA ALA A 31 19.26 2.12 -5.59
C ALA A 31 17.74 2.00 -5.44
N PHE A 32 16.97 2.72 -6.26
CA PHE A 32 15.51 2.68 -6.22
C PHE A 32 14.96 1.32 -6.66
N THR A 33 15.53 0.77 -7.74
CA THR A 33 15.15 -0.55 -8.27
C THR A 33 15.50 -1.65 -7.26
N ALA A 34 16.70 -1.61 -6.68
CA ALA A 34 17.12 -2.55 -5.65
C ALA A 34 16.21 -2.45 -4.41
N SER A 35 15.91 -1.23 -3.94
CA SER A 35 14.99 -1.01 -2.83
C SER A 35 13.61 -1.59 -3.12
N THR A 36 13.09 -1.37 -4.33
CA THR A 36 11.79 -1.91 -4.78
C THR A 36 11.79 -3.44 -4.78
N LEU A 37 12.82 -4.07 -5.35
CA LEU A 37 12.98 -5.52 -5.38
C LEU A 37 13.09 -6.12 -3.98
N LEU A 38 13.85 -5.50 -3.09
CA LEU A 38 14.01 -5.95 -1.71
C LEU A 38 12.70 -5.87 -0.95
N THR A 39 11.94 -4.77 -1.08
CA THR A 39 10.64 -4.64 -0.42
C THR A 39 9.64 -5.66 -0.97
N LEU A 40 9.57 -5.83 -2.29
CA LEU A 40 8.69 -6.81 -2.91
C LEU A 40 9.03 -8.23 -2.46
N SER A 41 10.32 -8.56 -2.43
CA SER A 41 10.81 -9.85 -1.95
C SER A 41 10.47 -10.07 -0.48
N ALA A 42 10.65 -9.06 0.38
CA ALA A 42 10.30 -9.14 1.79
C ALA A 42 8.79 -9.36 2.00
N ILE A 43 7.94 -8.72 1.19
CA ILE A 43 6.49 -8.94 1.22
C ILE A 43 6.14 -10.37 0.79
N ILE A 44 6.70 -10.84 -0.33
CA ILE A 44 6.48 -12.21 -0.83
C ILE A 44 6.94 -13.23 0.22
N ILE A 45 8.16 -13.10 0.74
CA ILE A 45 8.70 -13.96 1.80
C ILE A 45 7.80 -13.90 3.05
N GLY A 46 7.33 -12.72 3.44
CA GLY A 46 6.41 -12.55 4.56
C GLY A 46 5.10 -13.32 4.39
N TYR A 47 4.55 -13.37 3.17
CA TYR A 47 3.38 -14.19 2.85
C TYR A 47 3.71 -15.69 2.82
N LEU A 48 4.82 -16.06 2.17
CA LEU A 48 5.27 -17.45 2.02
C LEU A 48 5.57 -18.12 3.37
N LEU A 49 6.16 -17.38 4.31
CA LEU A 49 6.48 -17.86 5.66
C LEU A 49 5.30 -17.77 6.63
N ASN A 50 4.11 -17.32 6.17
CA ASN A 50 2.96 -17.03 7.02
C ASN A 50 3.33 -16.09 8.20
N ALA A 51 4.32 -15.22 7.97
CA ALA A 51 4.83 -14.28 8.95
C ALA A 51 3.90 -13.07 9.11
N LEU A 52 3.10 -12.79 8.07
CA LEU A 52 2.23 -11.63 8.02
C LEU A 52 0.83 -11.96 8.57
N PRO A 53 0.29 -11.16 9.52
CA PRO A 53 -1.01 -11.42 10.18
C PRO A 53 -2.22 -11.52 9.24
N ALA A 54 -2.11 -10.94 8.04
CA ALA A 54 -3.14 -11.01 7.01
C ALA A 54 -3.39 -12.45 6.52
N ALA A 55 -2.36 -13.31 6.58
CA ALA A 55 -2.46 -14.70 6.16
C ALA A 55 -3.10 -15.63 7.21
N ARG A 56 -3.32 -15.16 8.44
CA ARG A 56 -3.69 -16.06 9.53
C ARG A 56 -5.19 -16.30 9.71
N ASP A 57 -6.04 -15.28 9.61
CA ASP A 57 -7.44 -15.41 10.06
C ASP A 57 -8.49 -15.35 8.95
N ASP A 58 -8.17 -14.90 7.73
CA ASP A 58 -9.10 -14.77 6.60
C ASP A 58 -8.57 -15.46 5.33
N LEU A 59 -7.86 -16.58 5.50
CA LEU A 59 -7.22 -17.26 4.38
C LEU A 59 -8.29 -17.95 3.51
N ALA A 60 -8.43 -17.52 2.25
CA ALA A 60 -9.36 -18.15 1.32
C ALA A 60 -8.97 -19.61 1.06
N LEU A 61 -9.93 -20.47 0.70
CA LEU A 61 -9.65 -21.88 0.38
C LEU A 61 -8.55 -22.03 -0.69
N VAL A 62 -8.54 -21.12 -1.68
CA VAL A 62 -7.52 -21.08 -2.74
C VAL A 62 -6.12 -20.84 -2.18
N ASP A 63 -5.98 -19.96 -1.19
CA ASP A 63 -4.69 -19.67 -0.57
C ASP A 63 -4.16 -20.88 0.22
N HIS A 64 -5.05 -21.65 0.85
CA HIS A 64 -4.67 -22.89 1.53
C HIS A 64 -4.08 -23.92 0.56
N TRP A 65 -4.72 -24.10 -0.60
CA TRP A 65 -4.21 -24.97 -1.67
C TRP A 65 -2.87 -24.49 -2.21
N PHE A 66 -2.73 -23.18 -2.43
CA PHE A 66 -1.49 -22.59 -2.91
C PHE A 66 -0.32 -22.79 -1.94
N LEU A 67 -0.52 -22.51 -0.64
CA LEU A 67 0.51 -22.73 0.38
C LEU A 67 0.88 -24.20 0.53
N LYS A 68 -0.09 -25.11 0.38
CA LYS A 68 0.15 -26.57 0.37
C LYS A 68 0.99 -26.98 -0.85
N MET A 69 0.70 -26.42 -2.03
CA MET A 69 1.44 -26.71 -3.27
C MET A 69 2.91 -26.27 -3.17
N LEU A 70 3.20 -25.17 -2.51
CA LEU A 70 4.57 -24.69 -2.32
C LEU A 70 5.39 -25.53 -1.32
N CYS A 71 4.80 -26.56 -0.71
CA CYS A 71 5.44 -27.38 0.33
C CYS A 71 5.96 -26.58 1.54
N LEU A 72 5.54 -25.32 1.69
CA LEU A 72 5.99 -24.43 2.75
C LEU A 72 5.27 -24.69 4.08
N ARG A 73 4.12 -25.37 4.03
CA ARG A 73 3.44 -25.83 5.23
C ARG A 73 3.90 -27.25 5.56
N LYS A 74 4.78 -27.38 6.55
CA LYS A 74 5.04 -28.67 7.21
C LYS A 74 3.67 -29.19 7.67
N SER A 75 3.25 -30.34 7.15
CA SER A 75 2.00 -30.95 7.55
C SER A 75 2.13 -31.25 9.03
N ASP A 76 1.45 -30.48 9.87
CA ASP A 76 1.29 -30.85 11.27
C ASP A 76 0.69 -32.26 11.25
N ASN A 77 1.44 -33.19 11.85
CA ASN A 77 1.23 -34.62 11.75
C ASN A 77 -0.24 -34.95 12.06
N PRO A 78 -0.97 -35.72 11.23
CA PRO A 78 -2.33 -36.16 11.51
C PRO A 78 -2.34 -37.26 12.59
N GLU A 79 -1.69 -37.02 13.72
CA GLU A 79 -1.42 -38.01 14.78
C GLU A 79 -2.53 -38.07 15.85
N SER A 80 -3.71 -37.51 15.58
CA SER A 80 -4.86 -37.59 16.50
C SER A 80 -6.16 -38.06 15.84
N ALA A 81 -6.10 -38.67 14.66
CA ALA A 81 -7.25 -39.33 14.03
C ALA A 81 -7.40 -40.82 14.39
N THR A 82 -6.59 -41.36 15.31
CA THR A 82 -6.72 -42.76 15.77
C THR A 82 -7.06 -42.77 17.26
N GLU A 83 -8.35 -42.80 17.56
CA GLU A 83 -9.01 -43.55 18.66
C GLU A 83 -10.44 -43.02 18.89
N LEU A 84 -11.30 -43.20 17.88
CA LEU A 84 -12.72 -43.41 18.18
C LEU A 84 -12.91 -44.92 18.32
N SER A 85 -12.77 -45.39 19.55
CA SER A 85 -13.13 -46.75 19.93
C SER A 85 -14.63 -46.96 19.70
N PRO A 86 -15.06 -48.04 19.00
CA PRO A 86 -16.48 -48.36 18.88
C PRO A 86 -16.97 -48.88 20.24
N ALA A 87 -17.85 -48.11 20.88
CA ALA A 87 -18.64 -48.59 22.00
C ALA A 87 -19.64 -49.63 21.47
N ASP A 88 -19.38 -50.90 21.79
CA ASP A 88 -20.38 -51.96 21.78
C ASP A 88 -21.56 -51.55 22.68
N ASN A 89 -22.74 -51.41 22.09
CA ASN A 89 -24.00 -51.44 22.81
C ASN A 89 -25.01 -52.26 22.00
N GLN A 90 -25.00 -53.57 22.26
CA GLN A 90 -26.16 -54.45 22.07
C GLN A 90 -27.17 -54.15 23.18
N SER A 91 -28.37 -53.69 22.82
CA SER A 91 -29.59 -54.07 23.53
C SER A 91 -30.81 -53.83 22.65
N SER A 92 -31.31 -54.93 22.13
CA SER A 92 -32.56 -55.13 21.41
C SER A 92 -33.74 -55.22 22.38
N ASN A 93 -34.82 -54.49 22.12
CA ASN A 93 -36.22 -54.83 22.45
C ASN A 93 -37.14 -53.83 21.72
N SER A 94 -37.87 -54.28 20.68
CA SER A 94 -39.33 -54.56 20.67
C SER A 94 -40.17 -53.27 20.78
N THR A 95 -41.22 -52.97 19.99
CA THR A 95 -42.34 -53.78 19.51
C THR A 95 -43.20 -52.94 18.52
N ASN A 96 -43.79 -53.61 17.52
CA ASN A 96 -45.03 -53.38 16.75
C ASN A 96 -45.84 -52.06 16.88
N GLU A 97 -46.35 -51.51 15.76
CA GLU A 97 -47.74 -51.69 15.29
C GLU A 97 -48.15 -50.75 14.13
N ALA A 98 -48.89 -51.34 13.19
CA ALA A 98 -50.06 -50.84 12.46
C ALA A 98 -50.09 -49.46 11.73
N SER A 99 -50.31 -49.59 10.42
CA SER A 99 -51.01 -48.71 9.46
C SER A 99 -52.47 -48.37 9.88
N PRO A 100 -53.34 -47.62 9.14
CA PRO A 100 -53.20 -47.03 7.79
C PRO A 100 -53.91 -45.65 7.50
N THR A 101 -53.75 -45.17 6.25
CA THR A 101 -54.70 -44.37 5.41
C THR A 101 -54.98 -42.87 5.64
N GLN A 102 -54.75 -42.05 4.60
CA GLN A 102 -55.74 -41.24 3.83
C GLN A 102 -54.97 -40.18 2.97
N GLN A 103 -55.00 -40.25 1.63
CA GLN A 103 -55.98 -39.75 0.64
C GLN A 103 -55.86 -38.24 0.28
N TYR A 104 -55.70 -38.00 -1.04
CA TYR A 104 -56.24 -36.88 -1.86
C TYR A 104 -55.62 -35.48 -1.63
N THR A 105 -55.37 -34.58 -2.61
CA THR A 105 -55.80 -34.42 -4.01
C THR A 105 -54.81 -33.47 -4.73
N GLY A 106 -54.62 -33.62 -6.03
CA GLY A 106 -53.89 -32.64 -6.86
C GLY A 106 -54.76 -31.46 -7.31
N THR A 107 -54.15 -30.42 -7.89
CA THR A 107 -54.77 -29.53 -8.90
C THR A 107 -53.67 -28.73 -9.64
N GLN A 108 -53.71 -28.76 -10.98
CA GLN A 108 -52.95 -27.94 -11.92
C GLN A 108 -53.53 -26.51 -12.01
N ILE A 109 -52.72 -25.48 -12.33
CA ILE A 109 -53.20 -24.27 -13.03
C ILE A 109 -52.18 -23.80 -14.08
N ASN A 110 -52.75 -23.40 -15.21
CA ASN A 110 -52.21 -23.01 -16.52
C ASN A 110 -51.61 -21.60 -16.63
N THR A 111 -50.85 -21.47 -17.71
CA THR A 111 -50.45 -20.35 -18.60
C THR A 111 -51.37 -19.11 -18.73
N ASP A 112 -50.74 -17.91 -18.74
CA ASP A 112 -50.79 -16.74 -19.68
C ASP A 112 -52.12 -16.23 -20.32
N PRO A 113 -52.21 -15.03 -21.00
CA PRO A 113 -51.34 -13.84 -21.05
C PRO A 113 -52.08 -12.44 -21.06
N SER A 114 -51.28 -11.36 -21.17
CA SER A 114 -51.48 -10.14 -22.02
C SER A 114 -52.17 -8.85 -21.52
N SER A 115 -51.56 -7.73 -21.96
CA SER A 115 -52.08 -6.35 -22.19
C SER A 115 -52.36 -5.47 -20.95
N SER A 116 -52.19 -4.15 -20.89
CA SER A 116 -51.87 -3.06 -21.84
C SER A 116 -51.68 -1.73 -21.06
N THR A 117 -50.78 -0.86 -21.56
CA THR A 117 -50.88 0.61 -21.79
C THR A 117 -51.35 1.62 -20.70
N ILE A 118 -50.83 2.87 -20.84
CA ILE A 118 -51.24 4.20 -20.28
C ILE A 118 -50.39 4.66 -19.08
N ALA A 119 -50.00 5.92 -18.85
CA ALA A 119 -49.64 7.12 -19.61
C ALA A 119 -49.15 8.16 -18.57
N THR A 120 -48.22 9.04 -18.98
CA THR A 120 -48.03 10.46 -18.59
C THR A 120 -48.43 11.02 -17.22
N GLY A 121 -47.51 11.79 -16.60
CA GLY A 121 -47.80 12.85 -15.61
C GLY A 121 -46.64 13.07 -14.62
N SER A 122 -45.74 14.03 -14.83
CA SER A 122 -45.79 15.43 -14.30
C SER A 122 -45.95 15.54 -12.78
N LEU A 123 -44.87 15.91 -12.06
CA LEU A 123 -44.90 16.64 -10.78
C LEU A 123 -43.48 17.23 -10.55
N ARG A 124 -43.27 18.55 -10.60
CA ARG A 124 -43.58 19.61 -9.62
C ARG A 124 -42.46 19.84 -8.61
N GLN A 125 -42.01 21.09 -8.58
CA GLN A 125 -41.07 21.77 -7.69
C GLN A 125 -41.48 21.74 -6.21
N THR A 126 -40.56 22.30 -5.40
CA THR A 126 -40.66 22.77 -3.99
C THR A 126 -40.36 21.66 -2.98
N SER A 127 -39.62 21.86 -1.88
CA SER A 127 -39.27 23.09 -1.19
C SER A 127 -38.09 22.84 -0.24
N SER A 128 -37.38 23.92 0.04
CA SER A 128 -36.50 24.14 1.20
C SER A 128 -37.08 23.67 2.53
N THR A 129 -36.25 23.15 3.43
CA THR A 129 -36.50 23.24 4.87
C THR A 129 -35.18 23.45 5.62
N GLN A 130 -35.04 24.69 6.09
CA GLN A 130 -34.12 25.15 7.13
C GLN A 130 -34.50 24.58 8.50
N ASN A 131 -33.52 24.64 9.41
CA ASN A 131 -33.62 24.63 10.88
C ASN A 131 -33.69 23.28 11.59
N LYS A 132 -32.57 22.92 12.24
CA LYS A 132 -32.59 22.66 13.69
C LYS A 132 -31.19 22.79 14.30
N LEU A 133 -30.98 23.92 14.97
CA LEU A 133 -29.86 24.21 15.86
C LEU A 133 -30.47 24.44 17.25
N ALA A 134 -30.16 23.58 18.23
CA ALA A 134 -30.16 23.89 19.67
C ALA A 134 -29.84 22.64 20.51
N LEU A 135 -29.27 22.90 21.69
CA LEU A 135 -29.02 22.02 22.84
C LEU A 135 -27.76 21.12 22.75
N ARG A 136 -26.89 21.04 23.75
CA ARG A 136 -26.92 21.52 25.14
C ARG A 136 -25.50 21.40 25.72
N SER A 137 -25.03 22.44 26.41
CA SER A 137 -23.93 22.38 27.36
C SER A 137 -24.36 21.66 28.64
N ASN A 138 -23.50 20.81 29.20
CA ASN A 138 -23.25 20.64 30.64
C ASN A 138 -22.56 19.29 30.90
N MET A 139 -21.34 19.33 31.44
CA MET A 139 -20.97 18.38 32.49
C MET A 139 -19.75 18.91 33.26
N GLY A 140 -20.03 19.32 34.50
CA GLY A 140 -19.04 19.48 35.54
C GLY A 140 -19.44 18.61 36.74
N GLN A 141 -18.41 18.07 37.38
CA GLN A 141 -18.31 17.63 38.78
C GLN A 141 -18.92 16.29 39.25
N ALA A 142 -17.97 15.42 39.61
CA ALA A 142 -17.77 14.78 40.92
C ALA A 142 -18.83 13.80 41.49
N ALA A 143 -18.39 12.56 41.74
CA ALA A 143 -18.68 11.87 43.00
C ALA A 143 -17.72 10.69 43.24
N THR A 144 -17.16 10.70 44.44
CA THR A 144 -16.42 9.67 45.16
C THR A 144 -17.30 8.47 45.48
N GLN A 145 -16.86 7.23 45.25
CA GLN A 145 -17.37 6.05 45.96
C GLN A 145 -16.24 5.08 46.29
N SER A 146 -16.28 4.67 47.56
CA SER A 146 -15.39 3.80 48.30
C SER A 146 -15.86 2.34 48.28
N ALA A 147 -14.88 1.43 48.29
CA ALA A 147 -14.86 0.11 48.94
C ALA A 147 -15.86 -0.98 48.49
N GLN A 148 -15.32 -2.04 47.87
CA GLN A 148 -15.41 -3.43 48.35
C GLN A 148 -14.56 -4.34 47.44
N GLY A 149 -13.63 -5.09 48.05
CA GLY A 149 -12.72 -5.99 47.35
C GLY A 149 -13.32 -7.38 47.08
N PRO A 150 -12.80 -8.07 46.05
CA PRO A 150 -12.84 -9.52 46.00
C PRO A 150 -11.42 -10.09 46.15
N THR A 151 -11.33 -11.06 47.04
CA THR A 151 -10.21 -11.95 47.34
C THR A 151 -9.63 -12.54 46.04
N GLN A 152 -8.42 -12.12 45.66
CA GLN A 152 -7.67 -12.75 44.57
C GLN A 152 -6.95 -13.99 45.11
N ASN A 153 -7.35 -15.16 44.63
CA ASN A 153 -6.57 -16.38 44.76
C ASN A 153 -5.20 -16.18 44.07
N PRO A 154 -4.08 -16.62 44.68
CA PRO A 154 -2.77 -16.54 44.05
C PRO A 154 -2.74 -17.41 42.80
N MET A 155 -2.73 -16.75 41.64
CA MET A 155 -2.55 -17.36 40.33
C MET A 155 -1.14 -17.93 40.26
N VAL A 156 -1.03 -19.25 40.35
CA VAL A 156 0.21 -20.00 40.10
C VAL A 156 0.63 -19.72 38.66
N PRO A 157 1.85 -19.20 38.40
CA PRO A 157 2.37 -19.08 37.05
C PRO A 157 2.66 -20.49 36.52
N GLY A 158 1.73 -21.00 35.71
CA GLY A 158 1.96 -22.18 34.90
C GLY A 158 3.18 -21.96 34.01
N THR A 159 4.24 -22.71 34.30
CA THR A 159 5.52 -22.71 33.59
C THR A 159 5.42 -23.68 32.42
N ASP A 160 4.54 -23.38 31.45
CA ASP A 160 4.59 -24.04 30.14
C ASP A 160 5.64 -23.33 29.28
N SER A 161 6.90 -23.55 29.64
CA SER A 161 8.05 -23.19 28.83
C SER A 161 8.23 -24.21 27.71
N SER A 162 7.34 -24.20 26.72
CA SER A 162 7.60 -24.87 25.46
C SER A 162 8.56 -23.98 24.64
N PRO A 163 9.84 -24.36 24.46
CA PRO A 163 10.89 -23.46 23.95
C PRO A 163 10.69 -23.03 22.48
N ASP A 164 9.79 -23.70 21.75
CA ASP A 164 9.77 -23.65 20.29
C ASP A 164 8.80 -22.60 19.71
N GLY A 165 7.87 -22.09 20.52
CA GLY A 165 6.88 -21.08 20.09
C GLY A 165 7.38 -19.63 20.07
N TYR A 166 8.58 -19.36 20.62
CA TYR A 166 9.00 -17.99 20.96
C TYR A 166 9.75 -17.24 19.83
N SER A 167 10.29 -17.95 18.84
CA SER A 167 11.13 -17.36 17.78
C SER A 167 10.33 -16.72 16.63
N SER A 168 9.23 -17.37 16.21
CA SER A 168 8.45 -16.94 15.03
C SER A 168 7.87 -15.53 15.15
N GLY A 169 7.37 -15.14 16.33
CA GLY A 169 6.78 -13.81 16.55
C GLY A 169 7.77 -12.65 16.38
N THR A 170 9.08 -12.89 16.58
CA THR A 170 10.10 -11.84 16.46
C THR A 170 10.44 -11.56 15.01
N TRP A 171 10.65 -12.59 14.20
CA TRP A 171 10.92 -12.44 12.78
C TRP A 171 9.76 -11.76 12.05
N ASN A 172 8.53 -12.10 12.42
CA ASN A 172 7.33 -11.46 11.88
C ASN A 172 7.31 -9.96 12.19
N THR A 173 7.67 -9.58 13.41
CA THR A 173 7.73 -8.18 13.83
C THR A 173 8.89 -7.44 13.13
N ALA A 174 10.04 -8.09 12.97
CA ALA A 174 11.19 -7.51 12.27
C ALA A 174 10.90 -7.30 10.77
N LEU A 175 10.28 -8.28 10.11
CA LEU A 175 9.85 -8.16 8.71
C LEU A 175 8.79 -7.07 8.54
N GLU A 176 7.84 -6.95 9.45
CA GLU A 176 6.83 -5.89 9.41
C GLU A 176 7.48 -4.50 9.53
N VAL A 177 8.41 -4.32 10.47
CA VAL A 177 9.18 -3.08 10.63
C VAL A 177 10.03 -2.78 9.40
N LEU A 178 10.67 -3.80 8.81
CA LEU A 178 11.47 -3.67 7.60
C LEU A 178 10.61 -3.20 6.42
N VAL A 179 9.50 -3.90 6.13
CA VAL A 179 8.60 -3.57 5.03
C VAL A 179 8.00 -2.18 5.21
N LEU A 180 7.59 -1.84 6.44
CA LEU A 180 7.04 -0.53 6.75
C LEU A 180 8.08 0.58 6.55
N GLY A 181 9.29 0.40 7.11
CA GLY A 181 10.38 1.36 7.01
C GLY A 181 10.85 1.59 5.57
N MET A 182 11.05 0.51 4.81
CA MET A 182 11.42 0.58 3.39
C MET A 182 10.37 1.32 2.57
N SER A 183 9.09 1.05 2.84
CA SER A 183 7.99 1.66 2.12
C SER A 183 7.85 3.15 2.42
N ASP A 184 7.97 3.56 3.68
CA ASP A 184 7.88 4.97 4.06
C ASP A 184 9.07 5.77 3.51
N GLN A 185 10.27 5.17 3.50
CA GLN A 185 11.43 5.76 2.85
C GLN A 185 11.18 5.96 1.35
N GLN A 186 10.70 4.94 0.64
CA GLN A 186 10.40 5.07 -0.78
C GLN A 186 9.33 6.12 -1.06
N LEU A 187 8.28 6.22 -0.22
CA LEU A 187 7.26 7.25 -0.36
C LEU A 187 7.86 8.66 -0.23
N ILE A 188 8.67 8.89 0.80
CA ILE A 188 9.30 10.20 1.03
C ILE A 188 10.28 10.52 -0.10
N THR A 189 11.12 9.58 -0.51
CA THR A 189 12.06 9.79 -1.61
C THR A 189 11.33 10.02 -2.93
N GLY A 190 10.29 9.25 -3.24
CA GLY A 190 9.46 9.45 -4.43
C GLY A 190 8.81 10.82 -4.46
N MET A 191 8.27 11.28 -3.33
CA MET A 191 7.74 12.64 -3.17
C MET A 191 8.82 13.71 -3.32
N ALA A 192 9.99 13.49 -2.74
CA ALA A 192 11.13 14.41 -2.81
C ALA A 192 11.70 14.54 -4.22
N LEU A 193 11.54 13.54 -5.09
CA LEU A 193 11.88 13.64 -6.51
C LEU A 193 10.77 14.30 -7.33
N LEU A 194 9.52 13.93 -7.05
CA LEU A 194 8.36 14.39 -7.83
C LEU A 194 8.05 15.88 -7.60
N ILE A 195 8.13 16.37 -6.35
CA ILE A 195 7.81 17.76 -6.02
C ILE A 195 8.75 18.75 -6.73
N PRO A 196 10.10 18.65 -6.61
CA PRO A 196 11.01 19.56 -7.32
C PRO A 196 10.85 19.44 -8.83
N THR A 197 10.68 18.22 -9.36
CA THR A 197 10.44 18.01 -10.79
C THR A 197 9.20 18.78 -11.25
N LEU A 198 8.10 18.71 -10.51
CA LEU A 198 6.89 19.47 -10.79
C LEU A 198 7.11 20.98 -10.67
N LEU A 199 7.79 21.45 -9.61
CA LEU A 199 8.09 22.87 -9.44
C LEU A 199 8.96 23.41 -10.59
N MET A 200 9.94 22.63 -11.04
CA MET A 200 10.75 22.93 -12.22
C MET A 200 9.88 22.95 -13.48
N THR A 201 8.96 22.00 -13.67
CA THR A 201 8.04 22.02 -14.83
C THR A 201 7.13 23.24 -14.86
N MET A 202 6.73 23.76 -13.69
CA MET A 202 5.92 24.98 -13.57
C MET A 202 6.73 26.26 -13.78
N GLY A 203 8.04 26.16 -14.02
CA GLY A 203 8.91 27.31 -14.29
C GLY A 203 9.23 28.15 -13.06
N LEU A 204 9.07 27.61 -11.84
CA LEU A 204 9.50 28.31 -10.64
C LEU A 204 11.02 28.54 -10.73
N HIS A 205 11.45 29.81 -10.65
CA HIS A 205 12.85 30.25 -10.76
C HIS A 205 13.53 30.06 -12.13
N GLY A 206 12.81 29.78 -13.22
CA GLY A 206 13.42 29.66 -14.56
C GLY A 206 14.29 28.42 -14.76
N LEU A 207 14.24 27.43 -13.84
CA LEU A 207 14.96 26.15 -13.98
C LEU A 207 14.31 25.18 -14.98
N ASN A 208 13.22 25.57 -15.63
CA ASN A 208 12.56 24.74 -16.64
C ASN A 208 13.43 24.53 -17.90
N GLU A 209 14.42 25.39 -18.13
CA GLU A 209 15.33 25.31 -19.27
C GLU A 209 16.42 24.24 -19.11
N SER A 210 16.81 23.91 -17.87
CA SER A 210 17.86 22.91 -17.59
C SER A 210 17.32 21.48 -17.42
N LEU A 211 16.03 21.31 -17.13
CA LEU A 211 15.45 19.98 -16.94
C LEU A 211 15.17 19.33 -18.30
N SER A 212 15.82 18.20 -18.59
CA SER A 212 15.58 17.42 -19.79
C SER A 212 14.33 16.54 -19.68
N VAL A 213 13.69 16.27 -20.82
CA VAL A 213 12.58 15.32 -20.92
C VAL A 213 13.00 13.93 -20.43
N TYR A 214 14.25 13.52 -20.70
CA TYR A 214 14.80 12.28 -20.17
C TYR A 214 14.70 12.21 -18.63
N SER A 215 15.25 13.21 -17.93
CA SER A 215 15.25 13.23 -16.46
C SER A 215 13.84 13.24 -15.89
N PHE A 216 12.93 14.00 -16.51
CA PHE A 216 11.51 14.02 -16.12
C PHE A 216 10.85 12.64 -16.21
N LYS A 217 11.10 11.89 -17.29
CA LYS A 217 10.54 10.55 -17.49
C LYS A 217 11.10 9.56 -16.48
N VAL A 218 12.41 9.58 -16.23
CA VAL A 218 13.04 8.71 -15.22
C VAL A 218 12.41 8.96 -13.85
N VAL A 219 12.33 10.23 -13.41
CA VAL A 219 11.73 10.58 -12.12
C VAL A 219 10.29 10.10 -12.02
N THR A 220 9.50 10.32 -13.07
CA THR A 220 8.10 9.90 -13.13
C THR A 220 7.96 8.38 -12.97
N MET A 221 8.84 7.60 -13.62
CA MET A 221 8.87 6.14 -13.48
C MET A 221 9.31 5.69 -12.09
N LEU A 222 10.33 6.34 -11.49
CA LEU A 222 10.77 6.05 -10.13
C LEU A 222 9.65 6.34 -9.11
N ALA A 223 8.96 7.46 -9.27
CA ALA A 223 7.81 7.82 -8.44
C ALA A 223 6.66 6.81 -8.61
N TYR A 224 6.42 6.31 -9.82
CA TYR A 224 5.47 5.23 -10.06
C TYR A 224 5.85 3.95 -9.28
N PHE A 225 7.10 3.50 -9.31
CA PHE A 225 7.53 2.32 -8.53
C PHE A 225 7.35 2.51 -7.03
N SER A 226 7.72 3.68 -6.52
CA SER A 226 7.50 4.05 -5.11
C SER A 226 6.03 3.91 -4.72
N PHE A 227 5.14 4.40 -5.58
CA PHE A 227 3.70 4.33 -5.34
C PHE A 227 3.20 2.87 -5.35
N ILE A 228 3.67 2.03 -6.28
CA ILE A 228 3.33 0.61 -6.31
C ILE A 228 3.78 -0.09 -5.02
N VAL A 229 5.03 0.07 -4.60
CA VAL A 229 5.53 -0.54 -3.35
C VAL A 229 4.73 -0.08 -2.14
N GLN A 230 4.34 1.19 -2.11
CA GLN A 230 3.52 1.72 -1.05
C GLN A 230 2.11 1.10 -1.02
N LEU A 231 1.48 0.87 -2.18
CA LEU A 231 0.24 0.10 -2.23
C LEU A 231 0.43 -1.32 -1.70
N CYS A 232 1.56 -1.96 -2.05
CA CYS A 232 1.90 -3.30 -1.59
C CYS A 232 2.12 -3.38 -0.07
N SER A 233 2.77 -2.39 0.54
CA SER A 233 2.99 -2.41 1.98
C SER A 233 1.73 -2.12 2.78
N LEU A 234 0.80 -1.30 2.25
CA LEU A 234 -0.48 -1.06 2.93
C LEU A 234 -1.34 -2.32 3.02
N THR A 235 -1.22 -3.24 2.07
CA THR A 235 -1.98 -4.49 2.11
C THR A 235 -1.48 -5.42 3.22
N VAL A 236 -0.19 -5.33 3.55
CA VAL A 236 0.43 -6.03 4.66
C VAL A 236 0.02 -5.46 6.03
N VAL A 237 -0.04 -4.12 6.17
CA VAL A 237 -0.19 -3.43 7.46
C VAL A 237 -1.64 -3.31 7.96
N LYS A 238 -2.63 -3.72 7.15
CA LYS A 238 -4.07 -3.47 7.39
C LYS A 238 -4.56 -3.91 8.79
N LYS A 239 -3.96 -4.94 9.40
CA LYS A 239 -4.49 -5.61 10.60
C LYS A 239 -3.92 -5.11 11.94
N ARG A 240 -2.66 -4.67 11.99
CA ARG A 240 -2.01 -4.24 13.25
C ARG A 240 -2.29 -2.78 13.64
N ALA A 241 -2.96 -2.04 12.76
CA ALA A 241 -3.13 -0.60 12.87
C ALA A 241 -4.27 -0.12 13.81
N SER A 242 -4.77 -0.97 14.71
CA SER A 242 -5.72 -0.53 15.76
C SER A 242 -5.09 0.51 16.70
N THR A 243 -3.75 0.55 16.80
CA THR A 243 -3.00 1.36 17.77
C THR A 243 -2.82 2.84 17.38
N GLY A 244 -3.19 3.29 16.17
CA GLY A 244 -3.12 4.72 15.82
C GLY A 244 -3.97 5.14 14.64
N ARG A 245 -5.06 5.89 14.88
CA ARG A 245 -5.88 6.49 13.81
C ARG A 245 -5.13 7.58 13.05
N TYR A 246 -4.34 8.41 13.75
CA TYR A 246 -3.66 9.56 13.17
C TYR A 246 -2.57 9.17 12.16
N MET A 247 -1.73 8.17 12.47
CA MET A 247 -0.66 7.73 11.56
C MET A 247 -1.22 7.15 10.25
N ARG A 248 -2.34 6.42 10.32
CA ARG A 248 -3.04 5.93 9.13
C ARG A 248 -3.59 7.05 8.27
N LEU A 249 -4.25 8.02 8.89
CA LEU A 249 -4.79 9.16 8.18
C LEU A 249 -3.66 9.95 7.52
N PHE A 250 -2.58 10.23 8.25
CA PHE A 250 -1.40 10.89 7.71
C PHE A 250 -0.83 10.16 6.50
N ARG A 251 -0.63 8.84 6.60
CA ARG A 251 -0.12 8.01 5.50
C ARG A 251 -1.06 8.00 4.29
N ALA A 252 -2.38 7.88 4.53
CA ALA A 252 -3.39 7.95 3.48
C ALA A 252 -3.41 9.33 2.81
N CYS A 253 -3.31 10.42 3.57
CA CYS A 253 -3.20 11.77 3.04
C CYS A 253 -1.92 11.95 2.21
N ALA A 254 -0.76 11.49 2.71
CA ALA A 254 0.50 11.56 2.00
C ALA A 254 0.46 10.77 0.68
N MET A 255 -0.15 9.58 0.68
CA MET A 255 -0.37 8.80 -0.53
C MET A 255 -1.38 9.41 -1.48
N SER A 256 -2.46 10.02 -0.96
CA SER A 256 -3.43 10.77 -1.78
C SER A 256 -2.74 11.91 -2.51
N LEU A 257 -1.91 12.67 -1.77
CA LEU A 257 -1.13 13.75 -2.33
C LEU A 257 -0.14 13.24 -3.37
N PHE A 258 0.60 12.17 -3.06
CA PHE A 258 1.54 11.58 -4.01
C PHE A 258 0.86 11.12 -5.29
N LEU A 259 -0.28 10.46 -5.16
CA LEU A 259 -1.11 10.02 -6.27
C LEU A 259 -1.60 11.21 -7.12
N PHE A 260 -2.10 12.25 -6.48
CA PHE A 260 -2.56 13.47 -7.14
C PHE A 260 -1.45 14.14 -7.96
N LEU A 261 -0.22 14.14 -7.44
CA LEU A 261 0.95 14.67 -8.14
C LEU A 261 1.45 13.72 -9.26
N LEU A 262 1.37 12.40 -9.06
CA LEU A 262 1.89 11.40 -9.99
C LEU A 262 1.05 11.32 -11.28
N ILE A 263 -0.29 11.36 -11.18
CA ILE A 263 -1.19 11.25 -12.33
C ILE A 263 -0.83 12.23 -13.47
N PRO A 264 -0.74 13.56 -13.24
CA PRO A 264 -0.39 14.49 -14.31
C PRO A 264 1.02 14.24 -14.85
N CYS A 265 1.99 13.86 -14.00
CA CYS A 265 3.34 13.50 -14.47
C CYS A 265 3.30 12.31 -15.42
N MET A 266 2.52 11.27 -15.10
CA MET A 266 2.37 10.09 -15.95
C MET A 266 1.73 10.44 -17.29
N VAL A 267 0.70 11.29 -17.30
CA VAL A 267 0.05 11.77 -18.53
C VAL A 267 1.06 12.52 -19.42
N VAL A 268 1.83 13.43 -18.85
CA VAL A 268 2.84 14.21 -19.59
C VAL A 268 3.98 13.31 -20.08
N SER A 269 4.51 12.43 -19.22
CA SER A 269 5.61 11.50 -19.52
C SER A 269 5.28 10.52 -20.67
N GLU A 270 4.02 10.07 -20.74
CA GLU A 270 3.55 9.15 -21.77
C GLU A 270 3.05 9.84 -23.05
N SER A 271 3.02 11.17 -23.09
CA SER A 271 2.68 11.91 -24.32
C SER A 271 3.64 11.57 -25.47
N VAL A 272 3.13 11.64 -26.69
CA VAL A 272 3.92 11.43 -27.92
C VAL A 272 5.12 12.37 -27.94
N THR A 273 4.92 13.65 -27.59
CA THR A 273 6.02 14.62 -27.50
C THR A 273 7.13 14.17 -26.57
N PHE A 274 6.83 13.71 -25.35
CA PHE A 274 7.85 13.33 -24.38
C PHE A 274 8.54 12.00 -24.73
N ARG A 275 7.86 11.11 -25.47
CA ARG A 275 8.46 9.84 -25.91
C ARG A 275 9.59 10.03 -26.92
N PHE A 276 9.43 10.96 -27.86
CA PHE A 276 10.36 11.09 -28.99
C PHE A 276 11.40 12.20 -28.82
N ASN A 277 11.23 13.11 -27.86
CA ASN A 277 12.13 14.25 -27.67
C ASN A 277 12.86 14.18 -26.31
N SER A 278 13.62 13.11 -26.06
CA SER A 278 14.33 12.93 -24.79
C SER A 278 15.41 13.98 -24.52
N ASN A 279 16.02 14.52 -25.59
CA ASN A 279 17.20 15.40 -25.54
C ASN A 279 16.82 16.89 -25.59
N THR A 280 15.53 17.21 -25.45
CA THR A 280 15.02 18.58 -25.39
C THR A 280 14.66 18.96 -23.95
N SER A 281 14.63 20.26 -23.66
CA SER A 281 14.14 20.78 -22.39
C SER A 281 12.65 20.48 -22.22
N VAL A 282 12.25 20.17 -20.98
CA VAL A 282 10.85 19.99 -20.59
C VAL A 282 10.00 21.19 -20.95
N LYS A 283 10.51 22.43 -20.81
CA LYS A 283 9.80 23.66 -21.17
C LYS A 283 9.36 23.64 -22.63
N CYS A 284 10.30 23.42 -23.54
CA CYS A 284 10.03 23.43 -24.98
C CYS A 284 9.10 22.28 -25.39
N ALA A 285 9.27 21.10 -24.78
CA ALA A 285 8.39 19.96 -24.99
C ALA A 285 6.97 20.21 -24.47
N LEU A 286 6.81 20.94 -23.36
CA LEU A 286 5.51 21.26 -22.78
C LEU A 286 4.77 22.33 -23.59
N GLU A 287 5.47 23.32 -24.14
CA GLU A 287 4.92 24.33 -25.05
C GLU A 287 4.41 23.71 -26.37
N ASN A 288 5.02 22.60 -26.80
CA ASN A 288 4.66 21.84 -28.00
C ASN A 288 4.06 20.47 -27.62
N LEU A 289 3.31 20.42 -26.51
CA LEU A 289 2.73 19.17 -26.00
C LEU A 289 1.59 18.70 -26.91
N HIS A 290 1.83 17.59 -27.59
CA HIS A 290 0.84 16.84 -28.33
C HIS A 290 0.66 15.47 -27.65
N LEU A 291 -0.56 15.22 -27.17
CA LEU A 291 -0.94 13.90 -26.67
C LEU A 291 -1.04 12.88 -27.81
N ILE A 292 -1.44 13.36 -29.00
CA ILE A 292 -1.67 12.61 -30.24
C ILE A 292 -1.06 13.44 -31.38
N ASP A 293 -0.25 12.83 -32.24
CA ASP A 293 0.37 13.49 -33.40
C ASP A 293 -0.04 12.75 -34.69
N PRO A 294 -1.15 13.18 -35.34
CA PRO A 294 -1.69 12.49 -36.50
C PRO A 294 -0.84 12.63 -37.76
N ASP A 295 0.08 13.60 -37.81
CA ASP A 295 0.77 14.01 -39.05
C ASP A 295 2.11 13.27 -39.27
N ARG A 296 2.44 12.27 -38.44
CA ARG A 296 3.76 11.62 -38.49
C ARG A 296 3.84 10.57 -39.62
N PRO A 297 4.72 10.74 -40.62
CA PRO A 297 4.86 9.78 -41.72
C PRO A 297 5.50 8.47 -41.25
N GLY A 298 4.94 7.34 -41.65
CA GLY A 298 5.44 5.99 -41.30
C GLY A 298 4.98 5.46 -39.94
N TYR A 299 4.14 6.21 -39.21
CA TYR A 299 3.51 5.76 -37.98
C TYR A 299 2.09 5.30 -38.29
N THR A 300 1.71 4.07 -37.92
CA THR A 300 0.31 3.63 -38.04
C THR A 300 -0.49 4.32 -36.95
N SER A 301 -1.03 5.50 -37.26
CA SER A 301 -1.61 6.48 -36.33
C SER A 301 -2.57 5.87 -35.31
N VAL A 302 -3.38 4.89 -35.71
CA VAL A 302 -4.42 4.33 -34.82
C VAL A 302 -3.86 3.31 -33.82
N SER A 303 -2.85 2.51 -34.17
CA SER A 303 -2.44 1.37 -33.34
C SER A 303 -1.60 1.81 -32.14
N ASP A 304 -0.53 2.55 -32.39
CA ASP A 304 0.46 2.81 -31.34
C ASP A 304 -0.02 3.85 -30.33
N GLU A 305 -0.76 4.87 -30.78
CA GLU A 305 -1.35 5.87 -29.88
C GLU A 305 -2.44 5.26 -29.01
N ALA A 306 -3.30 4.40 -29.57
CA ALA A 306 -4.31 3.69 -28.81
C ALA A 306 -3.66 2.77 -27.77
N ILE A 307 -2.56 2.08 -28.10
CA ILE A 307 -1.82 1.25 -27.15
C ILE A 307 -1.26 2.10 -26.00
N ILE A 308 -0.70 3.27 -26.29
CA ILE A 308 -0.14 4.16 -25.26
C ILE A 308 -1.24 4.71 -24.35
N LEU A 309 -2.32 5.24 -24.95
CA LEU A 309 -3.45 5.76 -24.20
C LEU A 309 -4.11 4.66 -23.37
N PHE A 310 -4.30 3.48 -23.95
CA PHE A 310 -4.83 2.31 -23.26
C PHE A 310 -3.94 1.93 -22.07
N ASN A 311 -2.62 1.84 -22.27
CA ASN A 311 -1.68 1.55 -21.19
C ASN A 311 -1.74 2.61 -20.09
N LEU A 312 -1.80 3.89 -20.43
CA LEU A 312 -1.92 4.99 -19.48
C LEU A 312 -3.24 4.91 -18.69
N VAL A 313 -4.36 4.68 -19.37
CA VAL A 313 -5.69 4.54 -18.74
C VAL A 313 -5.70 3.32 -17.82
N VAL A 314 -5.25 2.16 -18.30
CA VAL A 314 -5.13 0.93 -17.49
C VAL A 314 -4.28 1.21 -16.26
N LEU A 315 -3.14 1.87 -16.41
CA LEU A 315 -2.23 2.18 -15.32
C LEU A 315 -2.86 3.10 -14.27
N ILE A 316 -3.53 4.18 -14.71
CA ILE A 316 -4.24 5.11 -13.81
C ILE A 316 -5.42 4.40 -13.13
N SER A 317 -6.23 3.64 -13.88
CA SER A 317 -7.36 2.89 -13.32
C SER A 317 -6.93 1.87 -12.29
N VAL A 318 -5.84 1.15 -12.56
CA VAL A 318 -5.20 0.21 -11.63
C VAL A 318 -4.78 0.90 -10.34
N ILE A 319 -4.09 2.03 -10.46
CA ILE A 319 -3.59 2.81 -9.34
C ILE A 319 -4.75 3.30 -8.48
N LEU A 320 -5.79 3.86 -9.12
CA LEU A 320 -6.98 4.37 -8.44
C LEU A 320 -7.76 3.25 -7.76
N LEU A 321 -7.95 2.11 -8.44
CA LEU A 321 -8.67 0.96 -7.89
C LEU A 321 -7.91 0.33 -6.71
N GLY A 322 -6.59 0.18 -6.84
CA GLY A 322 -5.73 -0.32 -5.76
C GLY A 322 -5.77 0.59 -4.55
N TYR A 323 -5.63 1.90 -4.77
CA TYR A 323 -5.73 2.91 -3.70
C TYR A 323 -7.11 2.90 -3.04
N TYR A 324 -8.18 2.92 -3.85
CA TYR A 324 -9.55 2.89 -3.38
C TYR A 324 -9.83 1.65 -2.53
N ARG A 325 -9.44 0.46 -3.01
CA ARG A 325 -9.61 -0.81 -2.29
C ARG A 325 -8.92 -0.79 -0.94
N VAL A 326 -7.74 -0.19 -0.85
CA VAL A 326 -6.95 -0.16 0.38
C VAL A 326 -7.52 0.83 1.39
N VAL A 327 -7.91 2.03 0.94
CA VAL A 327 -8.37 3.10 1.82
C VAL A 327 -9.85 2.96 2.20
N PHE A 328 -10.70 2.68 1.21
CA PHE A 328 -12.15 2.65 1.38
C PHE A 328 -12.73 1.25 1.50
N GLY A 329 -11.94 0.19 1.32
CA GLY A 329 -12.40 -1.21 1.38
C GLY A 329 -12.77 -1.71 2.77
N ARG A 330 -13.59 -0.96 3.51
CA ARG A 330 -14.42 -1.50 4.59
C ARG A 330 -15.69 -2.08 3.96
N PRO A 331 -16.10 -3.28 4.39
CA PRO A 331 -17.32 -3.90 3.93
C PRO A 331 -18.50 -3.18 4.60
N ASP A 332 -18.97 -2.10 4.01
CA ASP A 332 -20.31 -1.64 4.36
C ASP A 332 -21.28 -2.68 3.82
N ALA A 333 -21.95 -3.36 4.74
CA ALA A 333 -22.73 -4.60 4.57
C ALA A 333 -23.98 -4.46 3.70
N THR A 334 -24.14 -3.37 2.94
CA THR A 334 -25.44 -2.96 2.40
C THR A 334 -25.44 -2.57 0.92
N GLY A 335 -24.31 -2.65 0.21
CA GLY A 335 -24.24 -2.28 -1.21
C GLY A 335 -23.95 -3.46 -2.13
N ALA A 336 -24.90 -3.82 -2.99
CA ALA A 336 -24.68 -4.67 -4.16
C ALA A 336 -23.75 -3.94 -5.15
N ASN A 337 -22.45 -3.95 -4.85
CA ASN A 337 -21.46 -3.29 -5.69
C ASN A 337 -21.31 -4.07 -7.01
N LEU A 338 -21.34 -3.36 -8.13
CA LEU A 338 -21.06 -3.88 -9.49
C LEU A 338 -19.86 -4.83 -9.51
N GLU A 339 -18.86 -4.54 -8.68
CA GLU A 339 -17.67 -5.36 -8.52
C GLU A 339 -17.98 -6.75 -7.95
N SER A 340 -18.80 -6.88 -6.90
CA SER A 340 -19.17 -8.20 -6.38
C SER A 340 -19.99 -8.99 -7.40
N MET A 341 -20.80 -8.30 -8.21
CA MET A 341 -21.55 -8.90 -9.31
C MET A 341 -20.61 -9.41 -10.42
N PHE A 342 -19.58 -8.64 -10.77
CA PHE A 342 -18.54 -9.02 -11.74
C PHE A 342 -17.77 -10.27 -11.28
N TRP A 343 -17.26 -10.27 -10.05
CA TRP A 343 -16.53 -11.42 -9.49
C TRP A 343 -17.41 -12.66 -9.31
N LYS A 344 -18.70 -12.46 -8.98
CA LYS A 344 -19.69 -13.53 -8.92
C LYS A 344 -19.99 -14.12 -10.29
N HIS A 345 -20.10 -13.28 -11.32
CA HIS A 345 -20.33 -13.73 -12.69
C HIS A 345 -19.16 -14.55 -13.22
N LEU A 346 -17.92 -14.21 -12.84
CA LEU A 346 -16.73 -14.98 -13.17
C LEU A 346 -16.53 -16.25 -12.32
N GLY A 347 -17.36 -16.48 -11.29
CA GLY A 347 -17.16 -17.59 -10.35
C GLY A 347 -15.90 -17.49 -9.49
N LEU A 348 -15.31 -16.29 -9.37
CA LEU A 348 -14.02 -16.02 -8.75
C LEU A 348 -14.15 -15.17 -7.47
N VAL A 349 -15.26 -15.31 -6.75
CA VAL A 349 -15.56 -14.50 -5.54
C VAL A 349 -14.47 -14.69 -4.49
N ASP A 350 -14.07 -15.93 -4.21
CA ASP A 350 -13.05 -16.25 -3.20
C ASP A 350 -11.64 -15.86 -3.67
N PHE A 351 -11.40 -15.86 -4.98
CA PHE A 351 -10.11 -15.49 -5.55
C PHE A 351 -9.84 -14.00 -5.39
N LYS A 352 -10.86 -13.14 -5.48
CA LYS A 352 -10.70 -11.69 -5.30
C LYS A 352 -10.09 -11.33 -3.94
N SER A 353 -10.54 -11.99 -2.88
CA SER A 353 -10.06 -11.78 -1.51
C SER A 353 -8.75 -12.52 -1.22
N SER A 354 -8.34 -13.44 -2.10
CA SER A 354 -7.16 -14.26 -1.89
C SER A 354 -5.86 -13.45 -1.88
N ILE A 355 -4.92 -13.91 -1.07
CA ILE A 355 -3.54 -13.40 -1.01
C ILE A 355 -2.82 -13.70 -2.33
N LEU A 356 -3.08 -14.86 -2.92
CA LEU A 356 -2.51 -15.25 -4.21
C LEU A 356 -2.82 -14.21 -5.28
N PHE A 357 -4.08 -13.79 -5.40
CA PHE A 357 -4.49 -12.76 -6.34
C PHE A 357 -3.73 -11.45 -6.10
N GLN A 358 -3.59 -11.05 -4.84
CA GLN A 358 -2.83 -9.86 -4.47
C GLN A 358 -1.36 -9.96 -4.89
N ILE A 359 -0.69 -11.10 -4.66
CA ILE A 359 0.68 -11.34 -5.09
C ILE A 359 0.80 -11.31 -6.62
N ILE A 360 -0.11 -11.98 -7.34
CA ILE A 360 -0.12 -12.01 -8.81
C ILE A 360 -0.21 -10.59 -9.38
N TRP A 361 -1.14 -9.78 -8.87
CA TRP A 361 -1.28 -8.40 -9.31
C TRP A 361 -0.05 -7.56 -8.97
N MET A 362 0.51 -7.72 -7.77
CA MET A 362 1.74 -7.02 -7.39
C MET A 362 2.90 -7.35 -8.33
N ILE A 363 3.13 -8.63 -8.62
CA ILE A 363 4.18 -9.07 -9.55
C ILE A 363 3.91 -8.51 -10.95
N PHE A 364 2.66 -8.59 -11.42
CA PHE A 364 2.28 -8.05 -12.72
C PHE A 364 2.61 -6.56 -12.83
N TYR A 365 2.22 -5.73 -11.85
CA TYR A 365 2.50 -4.30 -11.88
C TYR A 365 3.99 -3.98 -11.80
N PHE A 366 4.70 -4.71 -10.95
CA PHE A 366 6.13 -4.54 -10.82
C PHE A 366 6.85 -4.88 -12.13
N VAL A 367 6.55 -6.04 -12.73
CA VAL A 367 7.13 -6.47 -14.01
C VAL A 367 6.75 -5.53 -15.14
N PHE A 368 5.49 -5.08 -15.20
CA PHE A 368 5.03 -4.13 -16.20
C PHE A 368 5.78 -2.79 -16.11
N GLY A 369 5.88 -2.23 -14.91
CA GLY A 369 6.68 -1.02 -14.66
C GLY A 369 8.14 -1.24 -15.05
N LEU A 370 8.74 -2.35 -14.61
CA LEU A 370 10.15 -2.67 -14.84
C LEU A 370 10.46 -2.84 -16.32
N ALA A 371 9.57 -3.50 -17.08
CA ALA A 371 9.69 -3.65 -18.52
C ALA A 371 9.63 -2.28 -19.22
N ASN A 372 8.74 -1.38 -18.79
CA ASN A 372 8.67 -0.01 -19.33
C ASN A 372 9.94 0.79 -19.02
N LEU A 373 10.45 0.71 -17.80
CA LEU A 373 11.71 1.34 -17.42
C LEU A 373 12.88 0.76 -18.24
N TYR A 374 12.98 -0.56 -18.33
CA TYR A 374 14.06 -1.23 -19.05
C TYR A 374 14.04 -0.93 -20.55
N LYS A 375 12.85 -0.95 -21.17
CA LYS A 375 12.65 -0.54 -22.56
C LYS A 375 13.12 0.89 -22.78
N PHE A 376 12.76 1.81 -21.87
CA PHE A 376 13.19 3.21 -21.93
C PHE A 376 14.72 3.35 -21.75
N LEU A 377 15.32 2.60 -20.81
CA LEU A 377 16.75 2.66 -20.56
C LEU A 377 17.57 2.08 -21.72
N ILE A 378 17.18 0.94 -22.31
CA ILE A 378 17.89 0.37 -23.47
C ILE A 378 17.87 1.33 -24.65
N ASP A 379 16.70 1.91 -24.96
CA ASP A 379 16.55 2.83 -26.09
C ASP A 379 17.49 4.04 -25.98
N LYS A 380 17.86 4.42 -24.74
CA LYS A 380 18.73 5.56 -24.46
C LYS A 380 20.17 5.19 -24.12
N TYR A 381 20.45 3.95 -23.73
CA TYR A 381 21.80 3.48 -23.45
C TYR A 381 22.75 3.64 -24.64
N ALA A 382 22.21 3.64 -25.87
CA ALA A 382 22.99 3.86 -27.08
C ALA A 382 23.60 5.27 -27.20
N ASP A 383 23.06 6.28 -26.50
CA ASP A 383 23.48 7.69 -26.63
C ASP A 383 24.21 8.24 -25.40
N ILE A 384 24.09 7.58 -24.25
CA ILE A 384 24.59 8.12 -22.99
C ILE A 384 26.03 7.62 -22.73
N GLY A 385 26.96 8.11 -23.55
CA GLY A 385 28.40 7.94 -23.30
C GLY A 385 28.82 8.67 -22.01
N SER A 386 29.40 7.92 -21.07
CA SER A 386 30.01 8.40 -19.82
C SER A 386 29.14 9.30 -18.91
N ILE A 387 28.13 8.73 -18.23
CA ILE A 387 27.59 9.39 -17.02
C ILE A 387 28.66 9.35 -15.93
N GLN A 388 29.11 10.51 -15.49
CA GLN A 388 29.95 10.65 -14.32
C GLN A 388 29.11 10.42 -13.05
N SER A 389 29.54 9.49 -12.20
CA SER A 389 28.90 9.23 -10.91
C SER A 389 29.06 10.45 -10.00
N SER A 390 27.96 11.15 -9.68
CA SER A 390 27.96 12.23 -8.72
C SER A 390 27.69 11.72 -7.30
N PHE A 391 28.12 12.47 -6.27
CA PHE A 391 27.89 12.13 -4.87
C PHE A 391 26.40 12.04 -4.53
N GLY A 392 25.54 12.82 -5.21
CA GLY A 392 24.09 12.78 -5.04
C GLY A 392 23.49 11.39 -5.27
N GLN A 393 24.13 10.56 -6.12
CA GLN A 393 23.70 9.20 -6.41
C GLN A 393 23.96 8.19 -5.27
N LEU A 394 24.89 8.49 -4.37
CA LEU A 394 25.22 7.62 -3.24
C LEU A 394 24.23 7.78 -2.08
N VAL A 395 23.59 8.93 -1.95
CA VAL A 395 22.67 9.21 -0.84
C VAL A 395 21.51 8.20 -0.78
N PRO A 396 20.78 7.90 -1.88
CA PRO A 396 19.73 6.88 -1.87
C PRO A 396 20.25 5.47 -1.49
N LEU A 397 21.50 5.15 -1.86
CA LEU A 397 22.13 3.87 -1.53
C LEU A 397 22.38 3.75 -0.03
N PHE A 398 22.90 4.80 0.61
CA PHE A 398 23.12 4.82 2.06
C PHE A 398 21.81 4.80 2.83
N LEU A 399 20.79 5.52 2.36
CA LEU A 399 19.47 5.51 2.99
C LEU A 399 18.85 4.11 2.99
N LEU A 400 19.14 3.26 1.98
CA LEU A 400 18.66 1.88 1.91
C LEU A 400 19.06 1.04 3.13
N VAL A 401 20.16 1.37 3.81
CA VAL A 401 20.63 0.64 5.00
C VAL A 401 19.75 0.88 6.23
N TYR A 402 19.06 2.02 6.31
CA TYR A 402 18.34 2.43 7.52
C TYR A 402 17.23 1.45 7.96
N PRO A 403 16.34 0.96 7.07
CA PRO A 403 15.31 -0.01 7.46
C PRO A 403 15.87 -1.35 7.96
N PHE A 404 17.05 -1.76 7.49
CA PHE A 404 17.72 -2.96 7.97
C PHE A 404 18.26 -2.80 9.39
N ILE A 405 18.81 -1.62 9.73
CA ILE A 405 19.27 -1.32 11.09
C ILE A 405 18.09 -1.39 12.07
N LEU A 406 16.94 -0.81 11.70
CA LEU A 406 15.73 -0.86 12.53
C LEU A 406 15.22 -2.30 12.74
N ALA A 407 15.21 -3.11 11.67
CA ALA A 407 14.82 -4.50 11.77
C ALA A 407 15.80 -5.31 12.66
N PHE A 408 17.10 -5.07 12.50
CA PHE A 408 18.14 -5.71 13.30
C PHE A 408 18.05 -5.34 14.78
N GLU A 409 17.74 -4.07 15.09
CA GLU A 409 17.53 -3.62 16.47
C GLU A 409 16.40 -4.38 17.17
N VAL A 410 15.29 -4.64 16.46
CA VAL A 410 14.15 -5.42 16.97
C VAL A 410 14.56 -6.86 17.27
N VAL A 411 15.37 -7.47 16.41
CA VAL A 411 15.89 -8.83 16.62
C VAL A 411 16.89 -8.86 17.79
N SER A 412 17.79 -7.89 17.84
CA SER A 412 18.89 -7.82 18.81
C SER A 412 18.43 -7.54 20.25
N ARG A 413 17.45 -6.65 20.45
CA ARG A 413 16.89 -6.33 21.78
C ARG A 413 16.39 -7.57 22.52
N LYS A 414 15.99 -8.61 21.80
CA LYS A 414 15.45 -9.84 22.39
C LYS A 414 16.55 -10.82 22.83
N HIS A 415 17.69 -10.85 22.15
CA HIS A 415 18.82 -11.69 22.54
C HIS A 415 19.50 -11.20 23.82
N HIS A 416 19.53 -9.89 24.06
CA HIS A 416 20.14 -9.34 25.27
C HIS A 416 19.32 -9.60 26.55
N THR A 417 18.00 -9.75 26.47
CA THR A 417 17.17 -10.09 27.64
C THR A 417 17.38 -11.53 28.12
N THR A 418 17.91 -12.42 27.26
CA THR A 418 18.20 -13.82 27.63
C THR A 418 19.58 -13.99 28.27
N PHE A 419 20.53 -13.05 28.05
CA PHE A 419 21.88 -13.15 28.61
C PHE A 419 22.06 -12.48 29.98
N THR A 420 21.04 -11.83 30.51
CA THR A 420 21.04 -11.36 31.92
C THR A 420 20.29 -12.34 32.81
N PHE A 421 20.75 -13.60 32.87
CA PHE A 421 20.56 -14.46 34.05
C PHE A 421 21.67 -14.18 35.06
N PHE A 422 21.84 -12.90 35.41
CA PHE A 422 22.47 -12.54 36.68
C PHE A 422 21.31 -12.31 37.64
N PRO A 423 21.26 -13.02 38.79
CA PRO A 423 20.15 -12.89 39.71
C PRO A 423 20.07 -11.45 40.18
N ARG A 424 18.97 -10.78 39.82
CA ARG A 424 18.56 -9.49 40.39
C ARG A 424 18.03 -9.71 41.82
N SER A 425 18.83 -10.36 42.65
CA SER A 425 18.67 -10.43 44.10
C SER A 425 19.84 -9.64 44.68
N LEU A 426 19.65 -8.33 44.87
CA LEU A 426 20.33 -7.44 45.83
C LEU A 426 20.20 -5.95 45.43
N THR A 427 18.99 -5.46 45.21
CA THR A 427 18.71 -4.02 45.42
C THR A 427 17.26 -3.83 45.87
N SER A 428 16.89 -4.50 46.97
CA SER A 428 15.91 -3.95 47.92
C SER A 428 16.67 -3.10 48.94
N GLY A 429 17.35 -2.07 48.45
CA GLY A 429 17.84 -0.97 49.26
C GLY A 429 16.92 0.22 48.99
N ARG A 430 15.96 0.45 49.89
CA ARG A 430 15.21 1.71 49.95
C ARG A 430 16.23 2.84 50.12
N LEU A 431 16.53 3.57 49.06
CA LEU A 431 17.08 4.90 49.20
C LEU A 431 15.91 5.88 49.15
N CYS A 432 15.48 6.33 50.32
CA CYS A 432 14.60 7.48 50.46
C CYS A 432 15.30 8.69 49.83
N LEU A 433 14.83 9.14 48.66
CA LEU A 433 15.22 10.44 48.12
C LEU A 433 14.29 11.50 48.72
N PRO A 434 14.83 12.58 49.31
CA PRO A 434 14.02 13.61 49.91
C PRO A 434 13.27 14.40 48.84
N THR A 435 11.99 14.62 49.11
CA THR A 435 11.11 15.56 48.44
C THR A 435 11.67 16.98 48.56
N ASP A 436 12.40 17.46 47.54
CA ASP A 436 12.52 18.90 47.29
C ASP A 436 12.96 19.17 45.84
N PHE A 437 11.98 19.15 44.94
CA PHE A 437 12.19 19.56 43.54
C PHE A 437 11.05 20.48 43.07
N HIS A 438 10.80 21.55 43.84
CA HIS A 438 9.80 22.58 43.49
C HIS A 438 10.40 23.95 43.11
N ARG A 439 11.71 24.05 42.80
CA ARG A 439 12.36 25.36 42.62
C ARG A 439 13.24 25.53 41.37
N ILE A 440 12.86 24.94 40.23
CA ILE A 440 13.48 25.28 38.93
C ILE A 440 12.37 25.43 37.86
N LYS A 441 11.54 26.47 38.00
CA LYS A 441 10.61 26.91 36.93
C LYS A 441 10.67 28.41 36.63
N THR A 442 11.71 29.11 37.10
CA THR A 442 11.76 30.59 37.03
C THR A 442 13.05 31.16 36.45
N ILE A 443 13.73 30.47 35.52
CA ILE A 443 14.93 31.01 34.82
C ILE A 443 14.84 30.82 33.30
N PHE A 444 13.65 30.89 32.70
CA PHE A 444 13.52 30.95 31.23
C PHE A 444 12.40 31.89 30.77
N LYS A 445 12.36 33.10 31.37
CA LYS A 445 11.50 34.19 30.90
C LYS A 445 12.23 35.53 31.01
N SER A 446 13.33 35.70 30.27
CA SER A 446 13.80 37.04 29.88
C SER A 446 14.93 36.94 28.84
N ARG A 447 14.62 37.20 27.56
CA ARG A 447 15.47 37.92 26.57
C ARG A 447 14.94 37.71 25.16
N THR A 448 14.09 38.63 24.72
CA THR A 448 13.98 39.03 23.30
C THR A 448 13.51 40.48 23.28
N TYR A 449 14.48 41.39 23.35
CA TYR A 449 14.42 42.76 22.87
C TYR A 449 15.80 43.08 22.26
N PHE A 450 15.81 43.92 21.23
CA PHE A 450 16.85 44.27 20.23
C PHE A 450 16.67 43.52 18.89
N ALA A 451 16.54 44.19 17.73
CA ALA A 451 16.65 45.61 17.43
C ALA A 451 15.95 45.93 16.09
N ALA A 452 15.31 47.09 16.01
CA ALA A 452 14.95 47.78 14.79
C ALA A 452 15.85 49.03 14.66
N GLY A 453 16.27 49.35 13.42
CA GLY A 453 17.07 50.52 13.04
C GLY A 453 18.43 50.10 12.45
N LYS A 454 18.83 50.49 11.24
CA LYS A 454 18.45 51.60 10.35
C LYS A 454 18.28 51.13 8.91
#